data_AF-Q8LAF5-F1
#
_entry.id   AF-Q8LAF5-F1
#
_cell.length_a   1.000
_cell.length_b   1.000
_cell.length_c   1.000
_cell.angle_alpha   90.00
_cell.angle_beta   90.00
_cell.angle_gamma   90.00
#
_symmetry.space_group_name_H-M   'P 1'
#
loop_
_entity.id
_entity.type
_entity.pdbx_description
1 polymer ?
#
loop_
_entity_poly.entity_id
_entity_poly.type
_entity_poly.pdbx_seq_one_letter_code
_entity_poly.pdbx_strand_id
1 'polypeptide(L)'
;MEKPGHETDIAGSRRTHLKKSFKSTLRHLLTACSKQDFVDIFSKFSGAEQELLFQLYTRVVVNLHQTIEEEFDEQCHETQVGPILDTVEELVEEQSLDPLFSDKTDVMAIAYDLTTSKKNEIQKLTVLLQRAEEQNRQKEARISMLKKQTQDLSGTADRIEKLNAGVSGYFEGKDKLPPI
;
A
#
# COMPACT_ATOMS: atom_id res chain seq x y z
N MET A 1 18.51 11.34 -12.71
CA MET A 1 18.01 12.39 -11.81
C MET A 1 17.23 11.67 -10.72
N GLU A 2 17.96 11.07 -9.78
CA GLU A 2 17.36 10.48 -8.58
C GLU A 2 16.95 11.66 -7.69
N LYS A 3 15.65 11.73 -7.35
CA LYS A 3 15.19 12.68 -6.35
C LYS A 3 15.80 12.25 -5.00
N PRO A 4 16.53 13.13 -4.29
CA PRO A 4 16.99 12.80 -2.95
C PRO A 4 15.75 12.60 -2.10
N GLY A 5 15.68 11.43 -1.45
CA GLY A 5 14.70 11.17 -0.41
C GLY A 5 14.75 12.31 0.59
N HIS A 6 13.58 12.75 1.02
CA HIS A 6 13.46 13.65 2.14
C HIS A 6 14.06 12.90 3.35
N GLU A 7 15.35 13.07 3.62
CA GLU A 7 15.90 12.90 4.96
C GLU A 7 15.12 13.91 5.81
N THR A 8 14.03 13.46 6.40
CA THR A 8 13.37 14.21 7.46
C THR A 8 14.37 14.23 8.59
N ASP A 9 15.08 15.36 8.71
CA ASP A 9 16.05 15.74 9.75
C ASP A 9 15.42 15.76 11.17
N ILE A 10 14.23 15.19 11.32
CA ILE A 10 13.47 15.06 12.55
C ILE A 10 13.90 13.74 13.19
N ALA A 11 14.70 13.84 14.24
CA ALA A 11 15.06 12.69 15.07
C ALA A 11 13.81 11.93 15.52
N GLY A 12 13.83 10.60 15.38
CA GLY A 12 12.75 9.73 15.80
C GLY A 12 12.40 9.89 17.28
N SER A 13 11.17 9.53 17.64
CA SER A 13 10.73 9.56 19.04
C SER A 13 11.60 8.66 19.91
N ARG A 14 12.09 7.53 19.38
CA ARG A 14 12.99 6.60 20.09
C ARG A 14 14.31 7.25 20.45
N ARG A 15 14.95 7.90 19.48
CA ARG A 15 16.23 8.60 19.66
C ARG A 15 16.09 9.74 20.67
N THR A 16 15.07 10.57 20.53
CA THR A 16 14.84 11.68 21.47
C THR A 16 14.49 11.18 22.88
N HIS A 17 13.77 10.06 23.00
CA HIS A 17 13.44 9.45 24.28
C HIS A 17 14.67 8.85 24.97
N LEU A 18 15.56 8.18 24.25
CA LEU A 18 16.84 7.68 24.79
C LEU A 18 17.64 8.84 25.42
N LYS A 19 17.87 9.91 24.65
CA LYS A 19 18.62 11.09 25.13
C LYS A 19 17.97 11.73 26.34
N LYS A 20 16.65 11.95 26.32
CA LYS A 20 15.91 12.54 27.45
C LYS A 20 15.98 11.66 28.70
N SER A 21 15.80 10.35 28.56
CA SER A 21 15.85 9.40 29.67
C SER A 21 17.23 9.31 30.29
N PHE A 22 18.28 9.31 29.46
CA PHE A 22 19.67 9.37 29.93
C PHE A 22 19.94 10.64 30.75
N LYS A 23 19.68 11.82 30.18
CA LYS A 23 19.88 13.11 30.88
C LYS A 23 19.09 13.21 32.18
N SER A 24 17.84 12.75 32.16
CA SER A 24 17.00 12.71 33.35
C SER A 24 17.63 11.81 34.42
N THR A 25 18.04 10.58 34.07
CA THR A 25 18.66 9.64 35.00
C THR A 25 19.97 10.16 35.56
N LEU A 26 20.83 10.72 34.70
CA LEU A 26 22.10 11.31 35.08
C LEU A 26 21.93 12.43 36.09
N ARG A 27 20.96 13.33 35.85
CA ARG A 27 20.62 14.40 36.80
C ARG A 27 20.25 13.81 38.16
N HIS A 28 19.32 12.85 38.22
CA HIS A 28 18.90 12.26 39.49
C HIS A 28 20.06 11.58 40.22
N LEU A 29 20.95 10.89 39.50
CA LEU A 29 22.12 10.22 40.07
C LEU A 29 23.11 11.23 40.67
N LEU A 30 23.40 12.32 39.95
CA LEU A 30 24.40 13.30 40.36
C LEU A 30 23.88 14.32 41.37
N THR A 31 22.56 14.55 41.45
CA THR A 31 21.94 15.47 42.41
C THR A 31 21.29 14.76 43.59
N ALA A 32 21.67 13.51 43.89
CA ALA A 32 21.09 12.73 44.98
C ALA A 32 21.49 13.24 46.37
N CYS A 33 22.64 13.88 46.51
CA CYS A 33 23.12 14.42 47.79
C CYS A 33 22.48 15.77 48.07
N SER A 34 21.67 15.87 49.13
CA SER A 34 21.14 17.15 49.56
C SER A 34 22.20 17.97 50.30
N LYS A 35 21.98 19.29 50.40
CA LYS A 35 22.85 20.16 51.22
C LYS A 35 22.88 19.73 52.68
N GLN A 36 21.77 19.21 53.21
CA GLN A 36 21.69 18.74 54.60
C GLN A 36 22.56 17.49 54.79
N ASP A 37 22.42 16.50 53.91
CA ASP A 37 23.24 15.27 53.97
C ASP A 37 24.73 15.62 53.87
N PHE A 38 25.08 16.58 53.01
CA PHE A 38 26.44 17.07 52.87
C PHE A 38 26.95 17.70 54.18
N VAL A 39 26.17 18.58 54.82
CA VAL A 39 26.53 19.20 56.11
C VAL A 39 26.70 18.14 57.20
N ASP A 40 25.85 17.12 57.23
CA ASP A 40 25.92 16.04 58.22
C ASP A 40 27.19 15.18 58.03
N ILE A 41 27.56 14.87 56.78
CA ILE A 41 28.81 14.17 56.42
C ILE A 41 30.04 15.00 56.82
N PHE A 42 30.01 16.31 56.58
CA PHE A 42 31.08 17.24 56.91
C PHE A 42 30.86 17.96 58.25
N SER A 43 30.18 17.31 59.21
CA SER A 43 29.82 17.88 60.52
C SER A 43 31.01 18.30 61.40
N LYS A 44 32.22 17.81 61.08
CA LYS A 44 33.47 18.19 61.78
C LYS A 44 34.02 19.56 61.35
N PHE A 45 33.57 20.08 60.22
CA PHE A 45 34.00 21.37 59.68
C PHE A 45 33.09 22.49 60.20
N SER A 46 33.62 23.70 60.29
CA SER A 46 32.82 24.90 60.58
C SER A 46 31.80 25.17 59.47
N GLY A 47 30.73 25.90 59.77
CA GLY A 47 29.70 26.24 58.77
C GLY A 47 30.26 26.98 57.54
N ALA A 48 31.32 27.79 57.71
CA ALA A 48 31.98 28.46 56.60
C ALA A 48 32.76 27.48 55.70
N GLU A 49 33.48 26.52 56.31
CA GLU A 49 34.18 25.47 55.57
C GLU A 49 33.21 24.54 54.86
N GLN A 50 32.09 24.17 55.50
CA GLN A 50 31.03 23.36 54.91
C GLN A 50 30.42 24.04 53.66
N GLU A 51 30.17 25.34 53.73
CA GLU A 51 29.65 26.10 52.59
C GLU A 51 30.65 26.11 51.41
N LEU A 52 31.94 26.35 51.69
CA LEU A 52 32.98 26.32 50.65
C LEU A 52 33.11 24.92 50.02
N LEU A 53 33.10 23.87 50.84
CA LEU A 53 33.13 22.48 50.38
C LEU A 53 31.90 22.13 49.55
N PHE A 54 30.72 22.60 49.94
CA PHE A 54 29.48 22.37 49.20
C PHE A 54 29.48 23.09 47.85
N GLN A 55 30.03 24.31 47.77
CA GLN A 55 30.22 25.02 46.51
C GLN A 55 31.18 24.28 45.58
N LEU A 56 32.31 23.79 46.12
CA LEU A 56 33.25 22.97 45.37
C LEU A 56 32.59 21.68 44.87
N TYR A 57 31.86 20.97 45.74
CA TYR A 57 31.10 19.77 45.40
C TYR A 57 30.12 20.03 44.26
N THR A 58 29.30 21.09 44.36
CA THR A 58 28.35 21.48 43.33
C THR A 58 29.05 21.77 42.01
N ARG A 59 30.20 22.46 42.04
CA ARG A 59 31.01 22.74 40.85
C ARG A 59 31.51 21.46 40.20
N VAL A 60 32.00 20.50 40.99
CA VAL A 60 32.44 19.18 40.50
C VAL A 60 31.27 18.43 39.86
N VAL A 61 30.11 18.41 40.52
CA VAL A 61 28.89 17.76 40.00
C VAL A 61 28.46 18.35 38.66
N VAL A 62 28.44 19.68 38.52
CA VAL A 62 28.06 20.36 37.27
C VAL A 62 29.04 20.02 36.14
N ASN A 63 30.35 20.07 36.40
CA ASN A 63 31.35 19.71 35.38
C ASN A 63 31.22 18.23 35.00
N LEU A 64 31.04 17.33 35.98
CA LEU A 64 30.87 15.90 35.73
C LEU A 64 29.63 15.61 34.89
N HIS A 65 28.51 16.30 35.17
CA HIS A 65 27.29 16.19 34.38
C HIS A 65 27.53 16.59 32.93
N GLN A 66 28.24 17.71 32.69
CA GLN A 66 28.57 18.15 31.34
C GLN A 66 29.46 17.14 30.61
N THR A 67 30.56 16.70 31.24
CA THR A 67 31.49 15.75 30.63
C THR A 67 30.82 14.43 30.26
N ILE A 68 29.98 13.88 31.14
CA ILE A 68 29.27 12.62 30.85
C ILE A 68 28.24 12.79 29.73
N GLU A 69 27.54 13.93 29.66
CA GLU A 69 26.61 14.19 28.56
C GLU A 69 27.32 14.33 27.21
N GLU A 70 28.48 14.99 27.19
CA GLU A 70 29.31 15.15 25.99
C GLU A 70 29.85 13.80 25.50
N GLU A 71 30.42 12.99 26.41
CA GLU A 71 30.91 11.64 26.09
C GLU A 71 29.78 10.71 25.63
N PHE A 72 28.59 10.81 26.24
CA PHE A 72 27.42 10.05 25.79
C PHE A 72 26.98 10.45 24.37
N ASP A 73 26.94 11.74 24.07
CA ASP A 73 26.57 12.24 22.74
C ASP A 73 27.62 11.84 21.70
N GLU A 74 28.91 11.89 22.03
CA GLU A 74 30.01 11.42 21.16
C GLU A 74 29.91 9.92 20.90
N GLN A 75 29.72 9.12 21.95
CA GLN A 75 29.57 7.67 21.82
C GLN A 75 28.33 7.30 21.00
N CYS A 76 27.20 7.98 21.19
CA CYS A 76 26.00 7.75 20.37
C CYS A 76 26.22 8.10 18.89
N HIS A 77 27.06 9.09 18.62
CA HIS A 77 27.43 9.47 17.26
C HIS A 77 28.36 8.42 16.63
N GLU A 78 29.43 8.02 17.32
CA GLU A 78 30.39 7.02 16.86
C GLU A 78 29.71 5.68 16.57
N THR A 79 28.83 5.23 17.47
CA THR A 79 28.13 3.95 17.36
C THR A 79 26.89 4.00 16.45
N GLN A 80 26.58 5.17 15.87
CA GLN A 80 25.41 5.39 15.01
C GLN A 80 24.08 4.97 15.64
N VAL A 81 23.96 5.02 16.96
CA VAL A 81 22.74 4.66 17.69
C VAL A 81 21.55 5.49 17.24
N GLY A 82 21.78 6.78 16.92
CA GLY A 82 20.73 7.67 16.41
C GLY A 82 20.07 7.12 15.13
N PRO A 83 20.80 7.03 14.01
CA PRO A 83 20.29 6.45 12.77
C PRO A 83 19.68 5.05 12.93
N ILE A 84 20.31 4.18 13.72
CA ILE A 84 19.78 2.83 13.96
C ILE A 84 18.40 2.88 14.63
N LEU A 85 18.23 3.72 15.64
CA LEU A 85 16.93 3.87 16.31
C LEU A 85 15.88 4.48 15.38
N ASP A 86 16.28 5.43 14.53
CA ASP A 86 15.40 6.03 13.54
C ASP A 86 14.93 4.96 12.52
N THR A 87 15.83 4.10 12.03
CA THR A 87 15.48 2.95 11.17
C THR A 87 14.59 1.92 11.87
N VAL A 88 14.86 1.60 13.14
CA VAL A 88 14.00 0.69 13.91
C VAL A 88 12.60 1.27 14.11
N GLU A 89 12.49 2.59 14.28
CA GLU A 89 11.20 3.27 14.37
C GLU A 89 10.40 3.15 13.07
N GLU A 90 11.05 3.42 11.93
CA GLU A 90 10.46 3.26 10.59
C GLU A 90 10.00 1.82 10.33
N LEU A 91 10.86 0.83 10.58
CA LEU A 91 10.51 -0.59 10.38
C LEU A 91 9.34 -1.05 11.26
N VAL A 92 9.26 -0.57 12.49
CA VAL A 92 8.13 -0.88 13.39
C VAL A 92 6.85 -0.22 12.89
N GLU A 93 6.93 1.00 12.36
CA GLU A 93 5.78 1.69 11.77
C GLU A 93 5.30 0.96 10.50
N GLU A 94 6.20 0.62 9.58
CA GLU A 94 5.88 -0.19 8.38
C GLU A 94 5.22 -1.52 8.74
N GLN A 95 5.79 -2.21 9.72
CA GLN A 95 5.27 -3.47 10.22
C GLN A 95 3.88 -3.33 10.85
N SER A 96 3.59 -2.22 11.53
CA SER A 96 2.27 -1.95 12.10
C SER A 96 1.19 -1.71 11.04
N LEU A 97 1.60 -1.27 9.85
CA LEU A 97 0.72 -1.05 8.70
C LEU A 97 0.51 -2.32 7.86
N ASP A 98 1.39 -3.33 7.97
CA ASP A 98 1.28 -4.57 7.21
C ASP A 98 0.13 -5.46 7.75
N PRO A 99 -0.96 -5.66 6.99
CA PRO A 99 -2.07 -6.52 7.40
C PRO A 99 -1.65 -7.99 7.60
N LEU A 100 -0.55 -8.41 6.99
CA LEU A 100 -0.03 -9.77 7.10
C LEU A 100 0.76 -9.99 8.39
N PHE A 101 1.21 -8.92 9.05
CA PHE A 101 2.07 -9.03 10.23
C PHE A 101 1.33 -9.20 11.55
N SER A 102 0.01 -8.95 11.60
CA SER A 102 -0.71 -9.12 12.87
C SER A 102 -0.58 -10.57 13.38
N ASP A 103 -0.23 -10.76 14.66
CA ASP A 103 -0.16 -12.08 15.33
C ASP A 103 -1.46 -12.90 15.19
N LYS A 104 -2.57 -12.23 14.83
CA LYS A 104 -3.91 -12.82 14.67
C LYS A 104 -4.27 -13.09 13.22
N THR A 105 -3.43 -12.67 12.27
CA THR A 105 -3.64 -12.95 10.87
C THR A 105 -3.26 -14.40 10.64
N ASP A 106 -4.24 -15.30 10.76
CA ASP A 106 -4.07 -16.65 10.25
C ASP A 106 -3.89 -16.55 8.73
N VAL A 107 -2.63 -16.53 8.29
CA VAL A 107 -2.25 -16.47 6.88
C VAL A 107 -2.91 -17.60 6.10
N MET A 108 -3.12 -18.76 6.74
CA MET A 108 -3.83 -19.88 6.13
C MET A 108 -5.33 -19.59 5.98
N ALA A 109 -5.96 -18.92 6.95
CA ALA A 109 -7.35 -18.46 6.81
C ALA A 109 -7.49 -17.44 5.68
N ILE A 110 -6.59 -16.44 5.58
CA ILE A 110 -6.59 -15.48 4.46
C ILE A 110 -6.39 -16.21 3.13
N ALA A 111 -5.43 -17.13 3.06
CA ALA A 111 -5.16 -17.89 1.85
C ALA A 111 -6.39 -18.73 1.46
N TYR A 112 -7.04 -19.38 2.43
CA TYR A 112 -8.25 -20.17 2.22
C TYR A 112 -9.42 -19.31 1.74
N ASP A 113 -9.66 -18.17 2.39
CA ASP A 113 -10.71 -17.21 2.02
C ASP A 113 -10.47 -16.66 0.61
N LEU A 114 -9.22 -16.32 0.28
CA LEU A 114 -8.83 -15.86 -1.04
C LEU A 114 -9.02 -16.95 -2.10
N THR A 115 -8.58 -18.18 -1.85
CA THR A 115 -8.78 -19.30 -2.78
C THR A 115 -10.25 -19.62 -2.97
N THR A 116 -11.05 -19.58 -1.90
CA THR A 116 -12.50 -19.81 -1.94
C THR A 116 -13.20 -18.70 -2.71
N SER A 117 -12.88 -17.45 -2.44
CA SER A 117 -13.39 -16.27 -3.15
C SER A 117 -13.06 -16.33 -4.65
N LYS A 118 -11.81 -16.59 -5.01
CA LYS A 118 -11.37 -16.75 -6.41
C LYS A 118 -12.08 -17.92 -7.09
N LYS A 119 -12.26 -19.06 -6.41
CA LYS A 119 -12.97 -20.21 -6.96
C LYS A 119 -14.44 -19.88 -7.24
N ASN A 120 -15.11 -19.19 -6.32
CA ASN A 120 -16.49 -18.74 -6.48
C ASN A 120 -16.63 -17.74 -7.63
N GLU A 121 -15.67 -16.81 -7.75
CA GLU A 121 -15.61 -15.85 -8.84
C GLU A 121 -15.42 -16.54 -10.20
N ILE A 122 -14.49 -17.49 -10.29
CA ILE A 122 -14.29 -18.30 -11.50
C ILE A 122 -15.58 -19.03 -11.88
N GLN A 123 -16.23 -19.71 -10.93
CA GLN A 123 -17.48 -20.42 -11.20
C GLN A 123 -18.58 -19.49 -11.72
N LYS A 124 -18.72 -18.30 -11.13
CA LYS A 124 -19.67 -17.27 -11.59
C LYS A 124 -19.36 -16.83 -13.02
N LEU A 125 -18.08 -16.57 -13.32
CA LEU A 125 -17.64 -16.18 -14.65
C LEU A 125 -17.88 -17.29 -15.68
N THR A 126 -17.62 -18.56 -15.33
CA THR A 126 -17.90 -19.71 -16.19
C THR A 126 -19.38 -19.80 -16.57
N VAL A 127 -20.29 -19.63 -15.60
CA VAL A 127 -21.74 -19.65 -15.86
C VAL A 127 -22.16 -18.49 -16.76
N LEU A 128 -21.61 -17.29 -16.52
CA LEU A 128 -21.88 -16.12 -17.37
C LEU A 128 -21.38 -16.34 -18.80
N LEU A 129 -20.20 -16.93 -18.97
CA LEU A 129 -19.61 -17.23 -20.26
C LEU A 129 -20.47 -18.24 -21.04
N GLN A 130 -20.87 -19.35 -20.41
CA GLN A 130 -21.73 -20.36 -21.04
C GLN A 130 -23.08 -19.77 -21.51
N ARG A 131 -23.68 -18.88 -20.71
CA ARG A 131 -24.91 -18.19 -21.10
C ARG A 131 -24.70 -17.27 -22.30
N ALA A 132 -23.59 -16.54 -22.32
CA ALA A 132 -23.25 -15.67 -23.45
C ALA A 132 -23.01 -16.49 -24.73
N GLU A 133 -22.33 -17.64 -24.63
CA GLU A 133 -22.09 -18.56 -25.75
C GLU A 133 -23.40 -19.17 -26.30
N GLU A 134 -24.33 -19.57 -25.44
CA GLU A 134 -25.65 -20.04 -25.85
C GLU A 134 -26.44 -18.96 -26.59
N GLN A 135 -26.44 -17.73 -26.05
CA GLN A 135 -27.08 -16.59 -26.72
C GLN A 135 -26.43 -16.29 -28.08
N ASN A 136 -25.11 -16.41 -28.20
CA ASN A 136 -24.43 -16.26 -29.47
C ASN A 136 -24.82 -17.35 -30.47
N ARG A 137 -24.87 -18.63 -30.04
CA ARG A 137 -25.34 -19.74 -30.90
C ARG A 137 -26.77 -19.52 -31.41
N GLN A 138 -27.67 -19.03 -30.55
CA GLN A 138 -29.05 -18.69 -30.94
C GLN A 138 -29.10 -17.55 -31.96
N LYS A 139 -28.27 -16.51 -31.77
CA LYS A 139 -28.15 -15.40 -32.73
C LYS A 139 -27.60 -15.86 -34.06
N GLU A 140 -26.57 -16.71 -34.06
CA GLU A 140 -25.98 -17.28 -35.28
C GLU A 140 -26.97 -18.16 -36.06
N ALA A 141 -27.74 -18.99 -35.34
CA ALA A 141 -28.81 -19.79 -35.94
C ALA A 141 -29.88 -18.91 -36.60
N ARG A 142 -30.28 -17.82 -35.91
CA ARG A 142 -31.24 -16.83 -36.45
C ARG A 142 -30.69 -16.10 -37.68
N ILE A 143 -29.43 -15.69 -37.65
CA ILE A 143 -28.76 -15.05 -38.81
C ILE A 143 -28.74 -16.01 -39.99
N SER A 144 -28.44 -17.29 -39.76
CA SER A 144 -28.41 -18.31 -40.80
C SER A 144 -29.78 -18.56 -41.44
N MET A 145 -30.85 -18.59 -40.64
CA MET A 145 -32.23 -18.67 -41.13
C MET A 145 -32.60 -17.45 -41.98
N LEU A 146 -32.28 -16.23 -41.50
CA LEU A 146 -32.55 -15.00 -42.24
C LEU A 146 -31.77 -14.93 -43.55
N LYS A 147 -30.51 -15.37 -43.57
CA LYS A 147 -29.71 -15.45 -44.81
C LYS A 147 -30.34 -16.38 -45.85
N LYS A 148 -30.87 -17.54 -45.44
CA LYS A 148 -31.58 -18.47 -46.34
C LYS A 148 -32.86 -17.84 -46.90
N GLN A 149 -33.69 -17.24 -46.04
CA GLN A 149 -34.91 -16.55 -46.47
C GLN A 149 -34.62 -15.42 -47.48
N THR A 150 -33.57 -14.63 -47.25
CA THR A 150 -33.17 -13.58 -48.19
C THR A 150 -32.70 -14.14 -49.54
N GLN A 151 -31.99 -15.29 -49.55
CA GLN A 151 -31.61 -15.96 -50.80
C GLN A 151 -32.83 -16.53 -51.55
N ASP A 152 -33.79 -17.13 -50.84
CA ASP A 152 -35.03 -17.62 -51.43
C ASP A 152 -35.85 -16.46 -52.05
N LEU A 153 -35.93 -15.32 -51.36
CA LEU A 153 -36.60 -14.12 -51.86
C LEU A 153 -35.88 -13.53 -53.08
N SER A 154 -34.55 -13.48 -53.08
CA SER A 154 -33.76 -13.04 -54.25
C SER A 154 -33.98 -13.96 -55.45
N GLY A 155 -33.95 -15.29 -55.25
CA GLY A 155 -34.23 -16.25 -56.32
C GLY A 155 -35.66 -16.17 -56.84
N THR A 156 -36.61 -15.77 -55.98
CA THR A 156 -38.00 -15.53 -56.38
C THR A 156 -38.13 -14.21 -57.16
N ALA A 157 -37.44 -13.15 -56.73
CA ALA A 157 -37.38 -11.88 -57.43
C ALA A 157 -36.78 -12.04 -58.83
N ASP A 158 -35.65 -12.76 -58.98
CA ASP A 158 -35.05 -13.07 -60.29
C ASP A 158 -36.02 -13.85 -61.20
N ARG A 159 -36.78 -14.81 -60.64
CA ARG A 159 -37.80 -15.56 -61.40
C ARG A 159 -38.94 -14.67 -61.86
N ILE A 160 -39.40 -13.75 -61.01
CA ILE A 160 -40.45 -12.78 -61.35
C ILE A 160 -39.93 -11.80 -62.42
N GLU A 161 -38.71 -11.31 -62.29
CA GLU A 161 -38.09 -10.41 -63.27
C GLU A 161 -37.93 -11.09 -64.64
N LYS A 162 -37.54 -12.38 -64.64
CA LYS A 162 -37.45 -13.20 -65.86
C LYS A 162 -38.81 -13.49 -66.49
N LEU A 163 -39.85 -13.72 -65.68
CA LEU A 163 -41.23 -13.83 -66.16
C LEU A 163 -41.72 -12.52 -66.77
N ASN A 164 -41.47 -11.37 -66.12
CA ASN A 164 -41.85 -10.06 -66.64
C ASN A 164 -41.13 -9.75 -67.96
N ALA A 165 -39.84 -10.08 -68.09
CA ALA A 165 -39.11 -9.96 -69.35
C ALA A 165 -39.70 -10.86 -70.46
N GLY A 166 -40.08 -12.10 -70.13
CA GLY A 166 -40.70 -13.03 -71.07
C GLY A 166 -42.11 -12.61 -71.52
N VAL A 167 -42.93 -12.08 -70.61
CA VAL A 167 -44.26 -11.53 -70.92
C VAL A 167 -44.11 -10.28 -71.80
N SER A 168 -43.16 -9.39 -71.50
CA SER A 168 -42.86 -8.22 -72.35
C SER A 168 -42.48 -8.65 -73.78
N GLY A 169 -41.63 -9.68 -73.94
CA GLY A 169 -41.27 -10.20 -75.26
C GLY A 169 -42.42 -10.89 -76.01
N TYR A 170 -43.42 -11.43 -75.30
CA TYR A 170 -44.60 -12.02 -75.92
C TYR A 170 -45.55 -10.98 -76.52
N PHE A 171 -45.59 -9.77 -75.94
CA PHE A 171 -46.36 -8.65 -76.49
C PHE A 171 -45.68 -7.96 -77.68
N GLU A 172 -44.35 -8.03 -77.80
CA GLU A 172 -43.63 -7.56 -78.99
C GLU A 172 -43.72 -8.52 -80.20
N GLY A 173 -44.06 -9.80 -79.99
CA GLY A 173 -44.00 -10.84 -81.03
C GLY A 173 -45.27 -11.05 -81.88
N LYS A 174 -46.37 -10.34 -81.63
CA LYS A 174 -47.67 -10.60 -82.29
C LYS A 174 -47.95 -9.76 -83.55
N ASP A 175 -46.96 -9.06 -84.08
CA ASP A 175 -47.09 -8.34 -85.36
C ASP A 175 -46.43 -9.07 -86.54
N LYS A 176 -46.63 -10.40 -86.68
CA LYS A 176 -46.36 -11.11 -87.95
C LYS A 176 -47.40 -12.20 -88.19
N LEU A 177 -48.58 -11.78 -88.66
CA LEU A 177 -49.58 -12.66 -89.28
C LEU A 177 -49.00 -13.27 -90.57
N PRO A 178 -49.05 -14.60 -90.78
CA PRO A 178 -48.63 -15.22 -92.03
C PRO A 178 -49.74 -15.11 -93.10
N PRO A 179 -49.37 -14.99 -94.40
CA PRO A 179 -50.30 -14.71 -95.49
C PRO A 179 -51.06 -15.97 -95.93
N ILE A 180 -52.31 -15.77 -96.36
CA ILE A 180 -53.16 -16.76 -97.07
C ILE A 180 -52.90 -16.64 -98.56
#